data_AF-A0A356W6S7-F1
#
_entry.id   AF-A0A356W6S7-F1
#
_cell.length_a   1.000
_cell.length_b   1.000
_cell.length_c   1.000
_cell.angle_alpha   90.00
_cell.angle_beta   90.00
_cell.angle_gamma   90.00
#
_symmetry.space_group_name_H-M   'P 1'
#
loop_
_entity.id
_entity.type
_entity.pdbx_description
1 polymer ?
#
loop_
_entity_poly.entity_id
_entity_poly.type
_entity_poly.pdbx_seq_one_letter_code
_entity_poly.pdbx_strand_id
1 'polypeptide(L)'
;SQAIGDYVLAHAYLREDHVLDAVLPPEIPVPPIAEVQVALQQAAASVTGEDEKQLKRRLRTGTVVTTDDRNWELRFSASARRFNKSRAIAIDMESATIAANGFRLRVPYGVLLCVSDKPLHGEIKLPGAANRFYERAIGEHIRIGIETLERLSADKGAKLHSRKLRAFDEPPFR
;
A
#
# COMPACT_ATOMS: atom_id res chain seq x y z
N SER A 1 14.39 8.95 6.69
CA SER A 1 13.31 8.92 7.71
C SER A 1 12.02 9.37 7.04
N GLN A 2 10.85 8.93 7.51
CA GLN A 2 9.54 9.35 6.98
C GLN A 2 9.02 10.58 7.75
N ALA A 3 8.33 11.48 7.06
CA ALA A 3 7.57 12.60 7.60
C ALA A 3 6.05 12.37 7.43
N ILE A 4 5.22 13.06 8.21
CA ILE A 4 3.76 13.10 7.99
C ILE A 4 3.52 13.71 6.61
N GLY A 5 2.64 13.10 5.81
CA GLY A 5 2.32 13.48 4.43
C GLY A 5 3.25 12.89 3.36
N ASP A 6 4.23 12.08 3.76
CA ASP A 6 4.96 11.21 2.83
C ASP A 6 4.05 10.07 2.33
N TYR A 7 4.38 9.52 1.17
CA TYR A 7 3.69 8.40 0.56
C TYR A 7 4.40 7.07 0.82
N VAL A 8 3.61 6.01 0.90
CA VAL A 8 4.10 4.63 1.06
C VAL A 8 3.53 3.78 -0.06
N LEU A 9 4.41 3.25 -0.91
CA LEU A 9 4.06 2.30 -1.96
C LEU A 9 4.30 0.88 -1.44
N ALA A 10 3.25 0.10 -1.27
CA ALA A 10 3.40 -1.27 -0.79
C ALA A 10 3.92 -2.17 -1.92
N HIS A 11 5.05 -2.84 -1.67
CA HIS A 11 5.58 -3.91 -2.55
C HIS A 11 5.44 -5.31 -1.94
N ALA A 12 5.06 -5.40 -0.67
CA ALA A 12 4.88 -6.62 0.10
C ALA A 12 4.01 -6.33 1.33
N TYR A 13 3.44 -7.38 1.92
CA TYR A 13 2.51 -7.28 3.04
C TYR A 13 2.90 -8.23 4.17
N LEU A 14 2.91 -7.73 5.42
CA LEU A 14 2.87 -8.57 6.61
C LEU A 14 1.41 -8.65 7.06
N ARG A 15 0.82 -9.83 6.92
CA ARG A 15 -0.59 -10.12 7.18
C ARG A 15 -0.82 -10.46 8.64
N GLU A 16 -1.23 -9.45 9.40
CA GLU A 16 -1.72 -9.51 10.79
C GLU A 16 -3.23 -9.23 10.85
N ASP A 17 -3.90 -9.33 9.70
CA ASP A 17 -5.31 -9.01 9.48
C ASP A 17 -6.23 -10.19 9.82
N HIS A 18 -5.69 -11.42 9.82
CA HIS A 18 -6.29 -12.70 10.24
C HIS A 18 -7.56 -13.17 9.49
N VAL A 19 -8.32 -12.25 8.90
CA VAL A 19 -9.64 -12.47 8.33
C VAL A 19 -9.64 -13.38 7.09
N LEU A 20 -8.50 -13.51 6.41
CA LEU A 20 -8.34 -14.36 5.23
C LEU A 20 -7.51 -15.63 5.47
N ASP A 21 -7.03 -15.88 6.69
CA ASP A 21 -6.03 -16.93 6.94
C ASP A 21 -6.54 -18.34 6.58
N ALA A 22 -7.83 -18.61 6.79
CA ALA A 22 -8.44 -19.91 6.47
C ALA A 22 -8.53 -20.19 4.95
N VAL A 23 -8.61 -19.16 4.12
CA VAL A 23 -8.84 -19.25 2.67
C VAL A 23 -7.62 -18.85 1.85
N LEU A 24 -6.64 -18.22 2.47
CA LEU A 24 -5.35 -17.88 1.93
C LEU A 24 -4.35 -17.87 3.10
N PRO A 25 -3.66 -18.98 3.40
CA PRO A 25 -2.74 -19.05 4.52
C PRO A 25 -1.66 -17.93 4.49
N PRO A 26 -1.21 -17.40 5.64
CA PRO A 26 -0.25 -16.28 5.71
C PRO A 26 1.08 -16.51 5.00
N GLU A 27 1.51 -17.78 4.86
CA GLU A 27 2.73 -18.18 4.14
C GLU A 27 2.62 -18.04 2.62
N ILE A 28 1.40 -17.92 2.09
CA ILE A 28 1.18 -17.77 0.65
C ILE A 28 1.56 -16.34 0.23
N PRO A 29 2.53 -16.18 -0.69
CA PRO A 29 2.98 -14.86 -1.10
C PRO A 29 1.90 -14.12 -1.90
N VAL A 30 1.63 -12.87 -1.51
CA VAL A 30 0.80 -11.92 -2.28
C VAL A 30 1.74 -10.97 -3.03
N PRO A 31 2.04 -11.22 -4.32
CA PRO A 31 3.07 -10.47 -5.05
C PRO A 31 2.59 -9.08 -5.44
N PRO A 32 3.47 -8.10 -5.67
CA PRO A 32 3.10 -6.84 -6.28
C PRO A 32 2.78 -7.02 -7.78
N ILE A 33 1.83 -6.25 -8.30
CA ILE A 33 1.53 -6.21 -9.74
C ILE A 33 2.38 -5.12 -10.39
N ALA A 34 3.42 -5.54 -11.12
CA ALA A 34 4.41 -4.63 -11.70
C ALA A 34 3.78 -3.46 -12.48
N GLU A 35 2.75 -3.73 -13.26
CA GLU A 35 2.04 -2.73 -14.06
C GLU A 35 1.35 -1.67 -13.19
N VAL A 36 0.74 -2.09 -12.08
CA VAL A 36 0.11 -1.18 -11.11
C VAL A 36 1.16 -0.41 -10.32
N GLN A 37 2.27 -1.04 -9.94
CA GLN A 37 3.37 -0.38 -9.22
C GLN A 37 4.01 0.74 -10.05
N VAL A 38 4.29 0.46 -11.33
CA VAL A 38 4.83 1.47 -12.26
C VAL A 38 3.84 2.61 -12.45
N ALA A 39 2.55 2.31 -12.62
CA ALA A 39 1.52 3.34 -12.78
C ALA A 39 1.43 4.24 -11.53
N LEU A 40 1.42 3.66 -10.32
CA LEU A 40 1.41 4.40 -9.06
C LEU A 40 2.63 5.32 -8.92
N GLN A 41 3.82 4.80 -9.23
CA GLN A 41 5.06 5.59 -9.13
C GLN A 41 5.09 6.74 -10.14
N GLN A 42 4.66 6.50 -11.38
CA GLN A 42 4.59 7.54 -12.40
C GLN A 42 3.51 8.59 -12.11
N ALA A 43 2.35 8.17 -11.62
CA ALA A 43 1.30 9.07 -11.18
C ALA A 43 1.76 9.94 -10.01
N ALA A 44 2.47 9.36 -9.04
CA ALA A 44 3.06 10.10 -7.93
C ALA A 44 4.04 11.17 -8.42
N ALA A 45 4.95 10.84 -9.35
CA ALA A 45 5.87 11.81 -9.95
C ALA A 45 5.11 12.94 -10.68
N SER A 46 4.11 12.58 -11.48
CA SER A 46 3.32 13.53 -12.28
C SER A 46 2.53 14.52 -11.40
N VAL A 47 1.83 14.03 -10.39
CA VAL A 47 0.96 14.86 -9.53
C VAL A 47 1.76 15.73 -8.58
N THR A 48 2.88 15.22 -8.06
CA THR A 48 3.75 16.00 -7.16
C THR A 48 4.63 16.99 -7.92
N GLY A 49 4.86 16.77 -9.22
CA GLY A 49 5.78 17.56 -10.04
C GLY A 49 7.25 17.33 -9.68
N GLU A 50 7.55 16.26 -8.95
CA GLU A 50 8.88 15.95 -8.44
C GLU A 50 9.67 15.07 -9.42
N ASP A 51 10.97 15.33 -9.53
CA ASP A 51 11.88 14.42 -10.23
C ASP A 51 12.07 13.11 -9.44
N GLU A 52 12.68 12.10 -10.06
CA GLU A 52 12.86 10.77 -9.43
C GLU A 52 13.60 10.84 -8.08
N LYS A 53 14.57 11.75 -7.93
CA LYS A 53 15.39 11.87 -6.72
C LYS A 53 14.59 12.56 -5.61
N GLN A 54 13.81 13.57 -5.95
CA GLN A 54 12.90 14.27 -5.04
C GLN A 54 11.78 13.34 -4.57
N LEU A 55 11.17 12.59 -5.51
CA LEU A 55 10.12 11.64 -5.20
C LEU A 55 10.60 10.56 -4.23
N LYS A 56 11.83 10.05 -4.37
CA LYS A 56 12.42 9.09 -3.40
C LYS A 56 12.51 9.63 -1.96
N ARG A 57 12.48 10.95 -1.76
CA ARG A 57 12.48 11.53 -0.41
C ARG A 57 11.10 11.52 0.23
N ARG A 58 10.02 11.56 -0.58
CA ARG A 58 8.63 11.57 -0.12
C ARG A 58 7.90 10.26 -0.28
N LEU A 59 8.28 9.43 -1.25
CA LEU A 59 7.68 8.14 -1.52
C LEU A 59 8.64 7.03 -1.12
N ARG A 60 8.20 6.21 -0.16
CA ARG A 60 8.95 5.04 0.29
C ARG A 60 8.26 3.76 -0.16
N THR A 61 8.99 2.95 -0.92
CA THR A 61 8.53 1.61 -1.31
C THR A 61 8.99 0.57 -0.27
N GLY A 62 8.09 -0.31 0.17
CA GLY A 62 8.43 -1.29 1.20
C GLY A 62 7.27 -2.15 1.70
N THR A 63 7.49 -2.89 2.78
CA THR A 63 6.52 -3.81 3.36
C THR A 63 5.52 -3.06 4.23
N VAL A 64 4.23 -3.24 3.99
CA VAL A 64 3.15 -2.69 4.84
C VAL A 64 2.65 -3.79 5.77
N VAL A 65 2.51 -3.48 7.05
CA VAL A 65 1.81 -4.34 8.01
C VAL A 65 0.33 -3.98 7.98
N THR A 66 -0.54 -4.98 7.85
CA THR A 66 -1.97 -4.76 7.99
C THR A 66 -2.45 -5.56 9.18
N THR A 67 -3.07 -4.92 10.17
CA THR A 67 -3.50 -5.54 11.43
C THR A 67 -4.99 -5.34 11.68
N ASP A 68 -5.61 -6.28 12.40
CA ASP A 68 -6.96 -6.13 12.95
C ASP A 68 -7.00 -5.48 14.35
N ASP A 69 -5.85 -5.28 14.99
CA ASP A 69 -5.72 -4.63 16.30
C ASP A 69 -5.43 -3.12 16.15
N ARG A 70 -6.48 -2.30 16.27
CA ARG A 70 -6.34 -0.83 16.22
C ARG A 70 -5.44 -0.27 17.32
N ASN A 71 -5.33 -0.95 18.46
CA ASN A 71 -4.54 -0.53 19.62
C ASN A 71 -3.20 -1.29 19.70
N TRP A 72 -2.67 -1.73 18.56
CA TRP A 72 -1.41 -2.48 18.45
C TRP A 72 -0.24 -1.80 19.18
N GLU A 73 -0.26 -0.48 19.35
CA GLU A 73 0.74 0.30 20.09
C GLU A 73 0.88 -0.18 21.54
N LEU A 74 -0.24 -0.59 22.17
CA LEU A 74 -0.25 -1.13 23.54
C LEU A 74 0.54 -2.43 23.66
N ARG A 75 0.76 -3.12 22.54
CA ARG A 75 1.47 -4.40 22.45
C ARG A 75 2.70 -4.33 21.55
N PHE A 76 3.28 -3.14 21.38
CA PHE A 76 4.41 -2.94 20.45
C PHE A 76 5.57 -3.90 20.71
N SER A 77 5.89 -4.22 21.96
CA SER A 77 6.97 -5.16 22.31
C SER A 77 6.78 -6.55 21.69
N ALA A 78 5.53 -7.02 21.58
CA ALA A 78 5.19 -8.30 20.94
C ALA A 78 5.32 -8.22 19.40
N SER A 79 4.97 -7.08 18.80
CA SER A 79 5.01 -6.87 17.34
C SER A 79 6.39 -6.47 16.80
N ALA A 80 7.24 -5.85 17.63
CA ALA A 80 8.52 -5.27 17.23
C ALA A 80 9.43 -6.25 16.50
N ARG A 81 9.51 -7.51 16.96
CA ARG A 81 10.31 -8.56 16.32
C ARG A 81 9.84 -8.83 14.89
N ARG A 82 8.53 -8.87 14.65
CA ARG A 82 7.96 -9.15 13.32
C ARG A 82 8.12 -7.95 12.41
N PHE A 83 7.88 -6.74 12.91
CA PHE A 83 8.09 -5.51 12.14
C PHE A 83 9.54 -5.38 11.67
N ASN A 84 10.49 -5.69 12.55
CA ASN A 84 11.90 -5.71 12.18
C ASN A 84 12.18 -6.77 11.10
N LYS A 85 11.75 -8.02 11.32
CA LYS A 85 11.98 -9.14 10.38
C LYS A 85 11.41 -8.87 8.98
N SER A 86 10.20 -8.30 8.90
CA SER A 86 9.53 -8.00 7.62
C SER A 86 10.03 -6.72 6.95
N ARG A 87 10.93 -5.97 7.62
CA ARG A 87 11.37 -4.63 7.20
C ARG A 87 10.17 -3.69 6.98
N ALA A 88 9.20 -3.77 7.90
CA ALA A 88 7.98 -2.96 7.88
C ALA A 88 8.29 -1.47 7.73
N ILE A 89 7.53 -0.79 6.88
CA ILE A 89 7.70 0.64 6.58
C ILE A 89 6.47 1.48 6.93
N ALA A 90 5.32 0.83 7.07
CA ALA A 90 4.06 1.42 7.48
C ALA A 90 3.17 0.32 8.09
N ILE A 91 2.14 0.77 8.78
CA ILE A 91 1.09 -0.08 9.34
C ILE A 91 -0.28 0.54 9.04
N ASP A 92 -1.23 -0.28 8.64
CA ASP A 92 -2.63 0.07 8.40
C ASP A 92 -3.57 -1.09 8.77
N MET A 93 -4.84 -1.04 8.34
CA MET A 93 -5.83 -2.07 8.67
C MET A 93 -6.56 -2.65 7.44
N GLU A 94 -6.18 -2.27 6.22
CA GLU A 94 -6.89 -2.68 5.00
C GLU A 94 -5.98 -3.21 3.89
N SER A 95 -4.73 -2.75 3.79
CA SER A 95 -3.88 -2.93 2.61
C SER A 95 -3.68 -4.39 2.20
N ALA A 96 -3.28 -5.24 3.14
CA ALA A 96 -3.03 -6.65 2.86
C ALA A 96 -4.33 -7.38 2.52
N THR A 97 -5.44 -7.05 3.20
CA THR A 97 -6.76 -7.63 2.94
C THR A 97 -7.25 -7.32 1.52
N ILE A 98 -7.08 -6.07 1.06
CA ILE A 98 -7.43 -5.65 -0.28
C ILE A 98 -6.55 -6.35 -1.32
N ALA A 99 -5.23 -6.36 -1.12
CA ALA A 99 -4.30 -7.03 -2.02
C ALA A 99 -4.54 -8.55 -2.11
N ALA A 100 -4.80 -9.20 -0.97
CA ALA A 100 -5.11 -10.62 -0.89
C ALA A 100 -6.44 -10.96 -1.59
N ASN A 101 -7.46 -10.13 -1.47
CA ASN A 101 -8.70 -10.32 -2.23
C ASN A 101 -8.49 -10.10 -3.74
N GLY A 102 -7.73 -9.09 -4.13
CA GLY A 102 -7.35 -8.90 -5.53
C GLY A 102 -6.61 -10.12 -6.10
N PHE A 103 -5.69 -10.69 -5.31
CA PHE A 103 -4.99 -11.93 -5.64
C PHE A 103 -5.95 -13.11 -5.82
N ARG A 104 -6.82 -13.36 -4.83
CA ARG A 104 -7.80 -14.47 -4.86
C ARG A 104 -8.84 -14.32 -5.97
N LEU A 105 -9.19 -13.11 -6.36
CA LEU A 105 -10.23 -12.82 -7.34
C LEU A 105 -9.68 -12.43 -8.72
N ARG A 106 -8.36 -12.51 -8.92
CA ARG A 106 -7.69 -12.16 -10.18
C ARG A 106 -7.93 -10.72 -10.64
N VAL A 107 -8.14 -9.82 -9.67
CA VAL A 107 -8.29 -8.39 -9.89
C VAL A 107 -6.95 -7.72 -9.62
N PRO A 108 -6.31 -7.07 -10.61
CA PRO A 108 -5.07 -6.32 -10.40
C PRO A 108 -5.22 -5.30 -9.26
N TYR A 109 -4.25 -5.27 -8.37
CA TYR A 109 -4.27 -4.45 -7.15
C TYR A 109 -2.98 -3.66 -6.96
N GLY A 110 -3.08 -2.61 -6.16
CA GLY A 110 -1.95 -1.81 -5.70
C GLY A 110 -2.34 -0.99 -4.49
N VAL A 111 -1.36 -0.62 -3.68
CA VAL A 111 -1.57 0.12 -2.43
C VAL A 111 -0.59 1.28 -2.38
N LEU A 112 -1.15 2.48 -2.28
CA LEU A 112 -0.44 3.71 -2.00
C LEU A 112 -1.07 4.38 -0.79
N LEU A 113 -0.34 4.48 0.30
CA LEU A 113 -0.77 5.10 1.55
C LEU A 113 -0.14 6.48 1.70
N CYS A 114 -0.77 7.32 2.54
CA CYS A 114 -0.22 8.59 2.99
C CYS A 114 0.03 8.51 4.49
N VAL A 115 1.23 8.87 4.95
CA VAL A 115 1.59 8.83 6.37
C VAL A 115 0.78 9.90 7.11
N SER A 116 -0.14 9.48 7.98
CA SER A 116 -0.94 10.39 8.80
C SER A 116 -0.27 10.76 10.13
N ASP A 117 0.58 9.88 10.64
CA ASP A 117 1.13 9.93 11.99
C ASP A 117 2.31 8.96 12.16
N LYS A 118 3.05 9.08 13.27
CA LYS A 118 4.26 8.28 13.54
C LYS A 118 4.25 7.76 14.99
N PRO A 119 3.50 6.69 15.29
CA PRO A 119 3.31 6.20 16.66
C PRO A 119 4.62 5.91 17.42
N LEU A 120 5.62 5.33 16.74
CA LEU A 120 6.92 4.99 17.34
C LEU A 120 7.83 6.20 17.64
N HIS A 121 7.43 7.40 17.24
CA HIS A 121 8.22 8.63 17.40
C HIS A 121 7.49 9.70 18.24
N GLY A 122 6.42 9.33 18.94
CA GLY A 122 5.66 10.25 19.80
C GLY A 122 4.72 11.20 19.04
N GLU A 123 4.59 11.07 17.71
CA GLU A 123 3.66 11.85 16.89
C GLU A 123 2.39 11.03 16.64
N ILE A 124 1.69 10.61 17.70
CA ILE A 124 0.38 9.94 17.60
C ILE A 124 -0.68 11.00 17.29
N LYS A 125 -1.49 10.79 16.26
CA LYS A 125 -2.53 11.75 15.88
C LYS A 125 -3.63 11.81 16.94
N LEU A 126 -3.84 12.98 17.52
CA LEU A 126 -5.04 13.30 18.30
C LEU A 126 -6.14 13.86 17.38
N PRO A 127 -7.43 13.61 17.67
CA PRO A 127 -8.54 14.23 16.94
C PRO A 127 -8.40 15.76 16.96
N GLY A 128 -8.38 16.41 15.78
CA GLY A 128 -8.30 17.87 15.64
C GLY A 128 -6.92 18.44 15.28
N ALA A 129 -5.85 17.65 15.29
CA ALA A 129 -4.53 18.08 14.82
C ALA A 129 -4.44 18.02 13.28
N ALA A 130 -5.14 18.93 12.59
CA ALA A 130 -5.01 19.10 11.15
C ALA A 130 -3.76 19.94 10.85
N ASN A 131 -2.66 19.26 10.49
CA ASN A 131 -1.47 19.93 9.99
C ASN A 131 -1.74 20.36 8.54
N ARG A 132 -1.54 21.64 8.17
CA ARG A 132 -1.75 22.14 6.78
C ARG A 132 -1.05 21.29 5.71
N PHE A 133 0.07 20.68 6.06
CA PHE A 133 0.80 19.74 5.20
C PHE A 133 -0.01 18.47 4.89
N TYR A 134 -0.71 17.93 5.89
CA TYR A 134 -1.56 16.75 5.74
C TYR A 134 -2.77 17.03 4.85
N GLU A 135 -3.42 18.20 4.98
CA GLU A 135 -4.56 18.55 4.13
C GLU A 135 -4.19 18.67 2.65
N ARG A 136 -3.03 19.28 2.36
CA ARG A 136 -2.48 19.30 0.99
C ARG A 136 -2.17 17.88 0.49
N ALA A 137 -1.54 17.05 1.33
CA ALA A 137 -1.19 15.69 0.99
C ALA A 137 -2.43 14.83 0.67
N ILE A 138 -3.58 15.04 1.34
CA ILE A 138 -4.84 14.35 0.98
C ILE A 138 -5.27 14.67 -0.45
N GLY A 139 -5.25 15.96 -0.83
CA GLY A 139 -5.64 16.38 -2.17
C GLY A 139 -4.71 15.81 -3.26
N GLU A 140 -3.40 15.82 -3.00
CA GLU A 140 -2.41 15.17 -3.87
C GLU A 140 -2.64 13.65 -3.92
N HIS A 141 -2.87 12.99 -2.79
CA HIS A 141 -3.05 11.53 -2.69
C HIS A 141 -4.21 11.02 -3.53
N ILE A 142 -5.37 11.67 -3.46
CA ILE A 142 -6.53 11.32 -4.29
C ILE A 142 -6.21 11.50 -5.77
N ARG A 143 -5.55 12.61 -6.14
CA ARG A 143 -5.15 12.86 -7.53
C ARG A 143 -4.18 11.81 -8.04
N ILE A 144 -3.24 11.34 -7.22
CA ILE A 144 -2.33 10.24 -7.59
C ILE A 144 -3.14 8.97 -7.90
N GLY A 145 -4.15 8.66 -7.09
CA GLY A 145 -5.06 7.54 -7.34
C GLY A 145 -5.80 7.66 -8.68
N ILE A 146 -6.38 8.82 -8.97
CA ILE A 146 -7.10 9.09 -10.23
C ILE A 146 -6.15 8.97 -11.44
N GLU A 147 -5.01 9.66 -11.41
CA GLU A 147 -3.99 9.63 -12.46
C GLU A 147 -3.47 8.20 -12.71
N THR A 148 -3.36 7.39 -11.66
CA THR A 148 -2.98 5.97 -11.77
C THR A 148 -4.02 5.20 -12.58
N LEU A 149 -5.31 5.37 -12.28
CA LEU A 149 -6.39 4.70 -12.99
C LEU A 149 -6.46 5.15 -14.46
N GLU A 150 -6.32 6.44 -14.72
CA GLU A 150 -6.25 6.99 -16.07
C GLU A 150 -5.10 6.35 -16.88
N ARG A 151 -3.90 6.27 -16.30
CA ARG A 151 -2.74 5.60 -16.92
C ARG A 151 -2.99 4.13 -17.22
N LEU A 152 -3.57 3.39 -16.28
CA LEU A 152 -3.87 1.97 -16.46
C LEU A 152 -4.96 1.75 -17.53
N SER A 153 -5.86 2.71 -17.69
CA SER A 153 -6.92 2.67 -18.70
C SER A 153 -6.48 3.06 -20.12
N ALA A 154 -5.32 3.73 -20.28
CA ALA A 154 -4.90 4.33 -21.55
C ALA A 154 -4.83 3.34 -22.73
N ASP A 155 -4.52 2.08 -22.48
CA ASP A 155 -4.49 1.01 -23.50
C ASP A 155 -5.71 0.07 -23.39
N LYS A 156 -6.87 0.60 -22.98
CA LYS A 156 -8.10 -0.17 -22.69
C LYS A 156 -7.87 -1.36 -21.73
N GLY A 157 -6.89 -1.23 -20.82
CA GLY A 157 -6.52 -2.29 -19.88
C GLY A 157 -5.79 -3.50 -20.50
N ALA A 158 -5.38 -3.44 -21.77
CA ALA A 158 -4.70 -4.56 -22.44
C ALA A 158 -3.40 -4.98 -21.72
N LYS A 159 -2.65 -4.00 -21.20
CA LYS A 159 -1.42 -4.23 -20.42
C LYS A 159 -1.69 -4.46 -18.93
N LEU A 160 -2.88 -4.15 -18.42
CA LEU A 160 -3.21 -4.25 -17.00
C LEU A 160 -3.29 -5.71 -16.52
N HIS A 161 -3.86 -6.59 -17.36
CA HIS A 161 -4.00 -8.00 -17.03
C HIS A 161 -2.80 -8.80 -17.52
N SER A 162 -1.98 -9.24 -16.57
CA SER A 162 -0.88 -10.16 -16.82
C SER A 162 -1.20 -11.58 -16.34
N ARG A 163 -0.31 -12.55 -16.64
CA ARG A 163 -0.47 -13.95 -16.21
C ARG A 163 -0.18 -14.18 -14.71
N LYS A 164 0.21 -13.14 -13.96
CA LYS A 164 0.68 -13.24 -12.56
C LYS A 164 -0.38 -13.80 -11.58
N LEU A 165 -1.66 -13.65 -11.91
CA LEU A 165 -2.78 -14.08 -11.07
C LEU A 165 -3.47 -15.36 -11.56
N ARG A 166 -2.99 -15.97 -12.65
CA ARG A 166 -3.61 -17.19 -13.21
C ARG A 166 -3.27 -18.41 -12.36
N ALA A 167 -4.28 -19.20 -12.03
CA ALA A 167 -4.14 -20.53 -11.45
C ALA A 167 -4.03 -21.60 -12.55
N PHE A 168 -3.74 -22.85 -12.15
CA PHE A 168 -3.67 -23.98 -13.10
C PHE A 168 -5.03 -24.31 -13.74
N ASP A 169 -6.11 -24.13 -12.98
CA ASP A 169 -7.51 -24.38 -13.35
C ASP A 169 -8.25 -23.09 -13.74
N GLU A 170 -7.52 -22.09 -14.26
CA GLU A 170 -8.09 -20.78 -14.58
C GLU A 170 -9.28 -20.88 -15.56
N PRO A 171 -10.47 -20.33 -15.19
CA PRO A 171 -11.60 -20.29 -16.09
C PRO A 171 -11.31 -19.55 -17.41
N PRO A 172 -11.97 -19.90 -18.53
CA PRO A 172 -11.80 -19.18 -19.79
C PRO A 172 -12.30 -17.73 -19.76
N PHE A 173 -13.25 -17.42 -18.87
CA PHE A 173 -13.82 -16.08 -18.71
C PHE A 173 -13.00 -15.23 -17.75
N ARG A 174 -12.90 -13.94 -18.07
CA ARG A 174 -12.41 -12.89 -17.18
C ARG A 174 -13.59 -12.13 -16.59
#